data_AF-A0A9Q3BB57-F1
#
_entry.id   AF-A0A9Q3BB57-F1
#
_cell.length_a   1.000
_cell.length_b   1.000
_cell.length_c   1.000
_cell.angle_alpha   90.00
_cell.angle_beta   90.00
_cell.angle_gamma   90.00
#
_symmetry.space_group_name_H-M   'P 1'
#
loop_
_entity.id
_entity.type
_entity.pdbx_description
1 polymer ?
#
loop_
_entity_poly.entity_id
_entity_poly.type
_entity_poly.pdbx_seq_one_letter_code
_entity_poly.pdbx_strand_id
1 'polypeptide(L)'
;MFQVSLVSLYHQTREEKFPSRNQVHTPQEIVEVETSCVPVRKIIKDREIRLNGKYNRQCLIMFKHQTADKEKLLVQYGIPEGDLHLGEFRASRKG
;
A
#
# COMPACT_ATOMS: atom_id res chain seq x y z
N MET A 1 54.12 -43.08 -8.26
CA MET A 1 54.04 -41.95 -7.31
C MET A 1 53.49 -40.76 -8.06
N PHE A 2 52.35 -40.21 -7.67
CA PHE A 2 51.88 -38.90 -8.13
C PHE A 2 51.26 -38.16 -6.95
N GLN A 3 51.82 -37.01 -6.58
CA GLN A 3 51.18 -36.04 -5.70
C GLN A 3 50.31 -35.14 -6.57
N VAL A 4 49.01 -35.15 -6.33
CA VAL A 4 48.08 -34.16 -6.88
C VAL A 4 47.84 -33.09 -5.82
N SER A 5 48.28 -31.86 -6.10
CA SER A 5 48.01 -30.68 -5.29
C SER A 5 46.68 -30.07 -5.74
N LEU A 6 45.64 -30.18 -4.90
CA LEU A 6 44.38 -29.45 -5.06
C LEU A 6 44.59 -27.98 -4.69
N VAL A 7 45.10 -27.19 -5.63
CA VAL A 7 45.13 -25.73 -5.46
C VAL A 7 43.79 -25.18 -5.92
N SER A 8 42.92 -24.84 -4.97
CA SER A 8 41.76 -24.02 -5.27
C SER A 8 42.22 -22.58 -5.51
N LEU A 9 42.28 -22.18 -6.79
CA LEU A 9 42.44 -20.79 -7.18
C LEU A 9 41.14 -20.06 -6.84
N TYR A 10 40.98 -19.66 -5.58
CA TYR A 10 39.97 -18.70 -5.20
C TYR A 10 40.25 -17.40 -5.94
N HIS A 11 39.51 -17.15 -7.02
CA HIS A 11 39.52 -15.85 -7.66
C HIS A 11 38.94 -14.84 -6.69
N GLN A 12 39.77 -13.87 -6.30
CA GLN A 12 39.40 -12.71 -5.54
C GLN A 12 38.25 -12.00 -6.28
N THR A 13 37.05 -12.02 -5.70
CA THR A 13 35.86 -11.38 -6.28
C THR A 13 36.14 -9.89 -6.45
N ARG A 14 36.37 -9.46 -7.70
CA ARG A 14 36.39 -8.04 -8.07
C ARG A 14 35.02 -7.45 -7.76
N GLU A 15 34.95 -6.66 -6.70
CA GLU A 15 33.74 -5.93 -6.29
C GLU A 15 33.25 -4.94 -7.37
N GLU A 16 34.08 -4.59 -8.35
CA GLU A 16 33.74 -3.66 -9.45
C GLU A 16 32.77 -4.23 -10.51
N LYS A 17 32.52 -5.55 -10.55
CA LYS A 17 31.65 -6.14 -11.57
C LYS A 17 30.14 -6.00 -11.30
N PHE A 18 29.74 -5.55 -10.11
CA PHE A 18 28.33 -5.43 -9.73
C PHE A 18 28.04 -4.05 -9.12
N PRO A 19 27.96 -2.97 -9.92
CA PRO A 19 27.63 -1.64 -9.42
C PRO A 19 26.21 -1.52 -8.85
N SER A 20 25.40 -2.58 -8.91
CA SER A 20 23.99 -2.59 -8.51
C SER A 20 23.69 -3.20 -7.14
N ARG A 21 24.68 -3.76 -6.42
CA ARG A 21 24.42 -4.42 -5.12
C ARG A 21 24.36 -3.48 -3.92
N ASN A 22 24.68 -2.20 -4.10
CA ASN A 22 24.65 -1.18 -3.04
C ASN A 22 23.51 -0.17 -3.23
N GLN A 23 22.40 -0.56 -3.87
CA GLN A 23 21.16 0.18 -3.66
C GLN A 23 20.65 -0.19 -2.28
N VAL A 24 21.10 0.59 -1.28
CA VAL A 24 20.45 0.68 0.01
C VAL A 24 19.01 1.08 -0.28
N HIS A 25 18.13 0.07 -0.35
CA HIS A 25 16.70 0.31 -0.31
C HIS A 25 16.47 0.98 1.04
N THR A 26 16.32 2.31 1.04
CA THR A 26 15.69 2.97 2.17
C THR A 26 14.40 2.22 2.43
N PRO A 27 14.19 1.65 3.63
CA PRO A 27 12.89 1.09 3.94
C PRO A 27 11.92 2.24 3.77
N GLN A 28 11.04 2.17 2.78
CA GLN A 28 9.90 3.07 2.76
C GLN A 28 9.20 2.83 4.09
N GLU A 29 9.12 3.86 4.93
CA GLU A 29 8.32 3.80 6.14
C GLU A 29 6.93 3.33 5.71
N ILE A 30 6.59 2.12 6.12
CA ILE A 30 5.24 1.60 6.01
C ILE A 30 4.46 2.52 6.93
N VAL A 31 3.82 3.55 6.37
CA VAL A 31 2.85 4.34 7.10
C VAL A 31 1.80 3.34 7.53
N GLU A 32 1.90 2.89 8.79
CA GLU A 32 0.89 2.08 9.43
C GLU A 32 -0.39 2.88 9.27
N VAL A 33 -1.25 2.43 8.36
CA VAL A 33 -2.59 2.97 8.23
C VAL A 33 -3.21 2.64 9.56
N GLU A 34 -3.22 3.61 10.47
CA GLU A 34 -3.90 3.55 11.75
C GLU A 34 -5.33 3.11 11.44
N THR A 35 -5.54 1.79 11.51
CA THR A 35 -6.82 1.12 11.40
C THR A 35 -7.48 1.30 12.77
N SER A 36 -7.59 2.56 13.18
CA SER A 36 -8.60 2.94 14.13
C SER A 36 -9.91 2.55 13.46
N CYS A 37 -10.57 1.51 14.01
CA CYS A 37 -11.88 1.02 13.60
C CYS A 37 -12.94 2.09 13.90
N VAL A 38 -12.78 3.29 13.35
CA VAL A 38 -13.72 4.38 13.52
C VAL A 38 -14.94 4.01 12.70
N PRO A 39 -16.12 3.88 13.33
CA PRO A 39 -17.32 3.47 12.63
C PRO A 39 -17.68 4.49 11.54
N VAL A 40 -17.90 4.01 10.33
CA VAL A 40 -18.27 4.82 9.18
C VAL A 40 -19.75 5.19 9.26
N ARG A 41 -20.08 6.45 8.96
CA ARG A 41 -21.47 6.95 8.91
C ARG A 41 -22.05 6.77 7.52
N LYS A 42 -21.37 7.30 6.51
CA LYS A 42 -21.76 7.22 5.10
C LYS A 42 -20.61 7.59 4.16
N ILE A 43 -20.72 7.13 2.92
CA ILE A 43 -19.89 7.61 1.80
C ILE A 43 -20.60 8.79 1.14
N ILE A 44 -19.86 9.87 0.91
CA ILE A 44 -20.37 11.11 0.31
C ILE A 44 -20.07 11.15 -1.19
N LYS A 45 -18.89 10.66 -1.57
CA LYS A 45 -18.37 10.76 -2.93
C LYS A 45 -17.50 9.55 -3.25
N ASP A 46 -17.61 9.08 -4.48
CA ASP A 46 -16.69 8.12 -5.07
C ASP A 46 -15.92 8.75 -6.24
N ARG A 47 -14.67 8.36 -6.40
CA ARG A 47 -13.81 8.76 -7.51
C ARG A 47 -12.84 7.65 -7.86
N GLU A 48 -12.61 7.41 -9.14
CA GLU A 48 -11.53 6.55 -9.61
C GLU A 48 -10.23 7.36 -9.75
N ILE A 49 -9.16 6.83 -9.16
CA ILE A 49 -7.82 7.43 -9.16
C ILE A 49 -6.80 6.39 -9.61
N ARG A 50 -5.71 6.82 -10.25
CA ARG A 50 -4.57 5.96 -10.54
C ARG A 50 -3.51 6.16 -9.45
N LEU A 51 -3.23 5.11 -8.69
CA LEU A 51 -2.15 5.06 -7.69
C LEU A 51 -1.21 3.92 -8.05
N ASN A 52 0.10 4.19 -8.11
CA ASN A 52 1.15 3.20 -8.44
C ASN A 52 0.87 2.41 -9.73
N GLY A 53 0.35 3.11 -10.76
CA GLY A 53 0.01 2.50 -12.05
C GLY A 53 -1.25 1.62 -12.05
N LYS A 54 -1.93 1.46 -10.90
CA LYS A 54 -3.18 0.70 -10.77
C LYS A 54 -4.37 1.64 -10.58
N TYR A 55 -5.50 1.30 -11.18
CA TYR A 55 -6.76 1.97 -10.91
C TYR A 55 -7.26 1.56 -9.53
N ASN A 56 -7.51 2.56 -8.69
CA ASN A 56 -8.04 2.41 -7.34
C ASN A 56 -9.27 3.30 -7.18
N ARG A 57 -10.22 2.86 -6.37
CA ARG A 57 -11.37 3.68 -5.99
C ARG A 57 -11.09 4.39 -4.69
N GLN A 58 -11.22 5.70 -4.70
CA GLN A 58 -11.13 6.55 -3.54
C GLN A 58 -12.52 7.05 -3.18
N CYS A 59 -12.85 6.96 -1.89
CA CYS A 59 -14.14 7.36 -1.35
C CYS A 59 -13.93 8.44 -0.29
N LEU A 60 -14.79 9.45 -0.32
CA LEU A 60 -14.89 10.45 0.73
C LEU A 60 -15.88 9.94 1.78
N ILE A 61 -15.37 9.77 3.01
CA ILE A 61 -16.08 9.08 4.08
C ILE A 61 -16.32 10.04 5.22
N MET A 62 -17.55 10.00 5.74
CA MET A 62 -17.94 10.66 6.97
C MET A 62 -17.94 9.63 8.10
N PHE A 63 -17.21 9.89 9.18
CA PHE A 63 -17.19 9.01 10.36
C PHE A 63 -18.32 9.32 11.34
N LYS A 64 -18.74 8.32 12.13
CA LYS A 64 -19.68 8.50 13.25
C LYS A 64 -18.95 9.08 14.47
N HIS A 65 -19.68 9.83 15.30
CA HIS A 65 -19.25 10.33 16.61
C HIS A 65 -18.03 11.27 16.63
N GLN A 66 -17.65 11.84 15.49
CA GLN A 66 -16.68 12.93 15.46
C GLN A 66 -17.45 14.25 15.49
N THR A 67 -17.16 15.08 16.50
CA THR A 67 -17.86 16.34 16.81
C THR A 67 -17.66 17.43 15.74
N ALA A 68 -16.77 17.18 14.78
CA ALA A 68 -16.62 17.92 13.55
C ALA A 68 -16.80 16.95 12.39
N ASP A 69 -17.36 17.42 11.27
CA ASP A 69 -17.45 16.71 10.00
C ASP A 69 -16.04 16.43 9.46
N LYS A 70 -15.37 15.45 10.07
CA LYS A 70 -14.08 14.96 9.65
C LYS A 70 -14.35 14.03 8.48
N GLU A 71 -14.35 14.63 7.31
CA GLU A 71 -14.34 13.90 6.06
C GLU A 71 -12.92 13.42 5.79
N LYS A 72 -12.76 12.12 5.53
CA LYS A 72 -11.47 11.55 5.14
C LYS A 72 -11.59 10.88 3.78
N LEU A 73 -10.60 11.13 2.94
CA LEU A 73 -10.42 10.39 1.70
C LEU A 73 -9.68 9.10 2.00
N LEU A 74 -10.33 7.96 1.78
CA LEU A 74 -9.71 6.63 1.89
C LEU A 74 -9.88 5.86 0.59
N VAL A 75 -8.96 4.94 0.33
CA VAL A 75 -9.11 3.95 -0.75
C VAL A 75 -10.11 2.90 -0.30
N GLN A 76 -10.88 2.31 -1.23
CA GLN A 76 -11.92 1.31 -0.96
C GLN A 76 -11.47 0.22 0.03
N TYR A 77 -10.23 -0.29 -0.09
CA TYR A 77 -9.70 -1.34 0.79
C TYR A 77 -9.45 -0.90 2.25
N GLY A 78 -9.33 0.41 2.50
CA GLY A 78 -9.10 0.96 3.84
C GLY A 78 -10.38 1.32 4.59
N ILE A 79 -11.56 1.01 4.03
CA ILE A 79 -12.85 1.39 4.60
C ILE A 79 -13.43 0.20 5.37
N PRO A 80 -13.68 0.31 6.69
CA PRO A 80 -14.37 -0.75 7.41
C PRO A 80 -15.80 -0.86 6.87
N GLU A 81 -16.23 -2.10 6.55
CA GLU A 81 -17.52 -2.38 5.91
C GLU A 81 -17.77 -1.57 4.61
N GLY A 82 -16.68 -1.27 3.88
CA GLY A 82 -16.71 -0.41 2.69
C GLY A 82 -17.71 -0.84 1.62
N ASP A 83 -17.89 -2.15 1.39
CA ASP A 83 -18.80 -2.66 0.38
C ASP A 83 -20.27 -2.41 0.71
N LEU A 84 -20.65 -2.48 2.00
CA LEU A 84 -22.01 -2.18 2.46
C LEU A 84 -22.33 -0.70 2.21
N HIS A 85 -21.46 0.19 2.70
CA HIS A 85 -21.63 1.64 2.54
C HIS A 85 -21.55 2.09 1.07
N LEU A 86 -20.74 1.43 0.24
CA LEU A 86 -20.70 1.66 -1.20
C LEU A 86 -21.98 1.23 -1.89
N GLY A 87 -22.56 0.10 -1.47
CA GLY A 87 -23.85 -0.37 -1.93
C GLY A 87 -24.95 0.66 -1.67
N GLU A 88 -25.06 1.12 -0.42
CA GLU A 88 -26.02 2.15 0.01
C GLU A 88 -25.86 3.45 -0.79
N PHE A 89 -24.62 3.94 -0.93
CA PHE A 89 -24.33 5.16 -1.68
C PHE A 89 -24.68 5.04 -3.17
N ARG A 90 -24.45 3.88 -3.79
CA ARG A 90 -24.83 3.64 -5.19
C ARG A 90 -26.33 3.51 -5.36
N ALA A 91 -27.02 2.90 -4.41
CA ALA A 91 -28.47 2.81 -4.41
C ALA A 91 -29.09 4.22 -4.28
N SER A 92 -28.57 5.06 -3.39
CA SER A 92 -29.07 6.42 -3.20
C SER A 92 -28.82 7.36 -4.38
N ARG A 93 -27.85 7.08 -5.26
CA ARG A 93 -27.59 7.87 -6.47
C ARG A 93 -28.43 7.48 -7.68
N LYS A 94 -29.06 6.31 -7.66
CA LYS A 94 -29.84 5.77 -8.80
C LYS A 94 -31.34 6.11 -8.72
N GLY A 95 -31.83 6.56 -7.57
CA GLY A 95 -33.19 7.09 -7.39
C GLY A 95 -33.18 8.60 -7.55
#